data_AF-A0A2S2QNA6-F1
#
_entry.id   AF-A0A2S2QNA6-F1
#
_cell.length_a   1.000
_cell.length_b   1.000
_cell.length_c   1.000
_cell.angle_alpha   90.00
_cell.angle_beta   90.00
_cell.angle_gamma   90.00
#
_symmetry.space_group_name_H-M   'P 1'
#
loop_
_entity.id
_entity.type
_entity.pdbx_description
1 polymer ?
#
loop_
_entity_poly.entity_id
_entity_poly.type
_entity_poly.pdbx_seq_one_letter_code
_entity_poly.pdbx_strand_id
1 'polypeptide(L)'
;MLTSSVSGRPNITFEAYSQRTQRQKIKAAITNSNMTSLQIIHAAKKKLYLSGQRSAAQLFEEIQSTPNRAKTIKTSYNYSKYPIPYTEDEALAFVIDNKLTKQQYLNIRLGSKKKNCDIYPSYEKIKLSKQISLQFRYNIII
;
A
#
# COMPACT_ATOMS: atom_id res chain seq x y z
N MET A 1 0.01 -43.49 42.27
CA MET A 1 -0.88 -43.48 41.08
C MET A 1 -0.08 -42.95 39.91
N LEU A 2 0.16 -43.77 38.89
CA LEU A 2 0.96 -43.41 37.70
C LEU A 2 0.10 -42.56 36.75
N THR A 3 0.52 -41.32 36.47
CA THR A 3 -0.10 -40.48 35.43
C THR A 3 0.38 -40.96 34.06
N SER A 4 -0.52 -41.46 33.23
CA SER A 4 -0.23 -41.84 31.85
C SER A 4 0.25 -40.63 31.05
N SER A 5 1.49 -40.67 30.57
CA SER A 5 2.00 -39.71 29.59
C SER A 5 1.28 -39.95 28.26
N VAL A 6 0.43 -39.02 27.83
CA VAL A 6 -0.24 -39.08 26.53
C VAL A 6 0.83 -39.09 25.43
N SER A 7 1.06 -40.24 24.81
CA SER A 7 2.02 -40.42 23.72
C SER A 7 1.45 -39.83 22.43
N GLY A 8 2.17 -38.86 21.84
CA GLY A 8 1.74 -38.22 20.59
C GLY A 8 2.52 -36.96 20.23
N ARG A 9 2.18 -36.36 19.08
CA ARG A 9 2.74 -35.08 18.63
C ARG A 9 2.39 -33.97 19.65
N PRO A 10 3.34 -33.10 20.04
CA PRO A 10 3.07 -32.04 21.00
C PRO A 10 1.97 -31.09 20.49
N ASN A 11 1.02 -30.77 21.38
CA ASN A 11 -0.03 -29.80 21.12
C ASN A 11 0.52 -28.38 21.27
N ILE A 12 0.89 -27.77 20.15
CA ILE A 12 1.25 -26.36 20.08
C ILE A 12 0.02 -25.48 19.85
N THR A 13 0.08 -24.22 20.26
CA THR A 13 -1.00 -23.25 20.09
C THR A 13 -1.29 -22.98 18.61
N PHE A 14 -2.49 -22.50 18.29
CA PHE A 14 -2.89 -22.26 16.90
C PHE A 14 -1.92 -21.33 16.17
N GLU A 15 -1.44 -20.31 16.89
CA GLU A 15 -0.50 -19.28 16.42
C GLU A 15 0.90 -19.86 16.11
N ALA A 16 1.32 -20.91 16.83
CA ALA A 16 2.62 -21.54 16.66
C ALA A 16 2.69 -22.52 15.46
N TYR A 17 1.55 -22.85 14.83
CA TYR A 17 1.53 -23.70 13.64
C TYR A 17 2.03 -22.97 12.38
N SER A 18 2.58 -23.73 11.43
CA SER A 18 2.81 -23.23 10.07
C SER A 18 1.50 -22.82 9.39
N GLN A 19 1.55 -21.87 8.45
CA GLN A 19 0.37 -21.42 7.71
C GLN A 19 -0.38 -22.57 7.01
N ARG A 20 0.35 -23.57 6.48
CA ARG A 20 -0.26 -24.76 5.86
C ARG A 20 -1.13 -25.52 6.86
N THR A 21 -0.60 -25.76 8.07
CA THR A 21 -1.32 -26.49 9.13
C THR A 21 -2.48 -25.67 9.68
N GLN A 22 -2.33 -24.34 9.85
CA GLN A 22 -3.43 -23.45 10.23
C GLN A 22 -4.60 -23.53 9.24
N ARG A 23 -4.31 -23.42 7.93
CA ARG A 23 -5.32 -23.55 6.86
C ARG A 23 -6.01 -24.91 6.87
N GLN A 24 -5.26 -25.99 7.05
CA GLN A 24 -5.83 -27.34 7.10
C GLN A 24 -6.78 -27.51 8.31
N LYS A 25 -6.37 -27.03 9.49
CA LYS A 25 -7.19 -27.08 10.71
C LYS A 25 -8.46 -26.22 10.60
N ILE A 26 -8.34 -24.99 10.09
CA ILE A 26 -9.51 -24.12 9.84
C ILE A 26 -10.43 -24.75 8.81
N LYS A 27 -9.90 -25.30 7.70
CA LYS A 27 -10.70 -25.98 6.69
C LYS A 27 -11.50 -27.13 7.29
N ALA A 28 -10.86 -27.99 8.09
CA ALA A 28 -11.55 -29.08 8.78
C ALA A 28 -12.64 -28.53 9.71
N ALA A 29 -12.36 -27.48 10.49
CA ALA A 29 -13.35 -26.88 11.38
C ALA A 29 -14.55 -26.26 10.64
N ILE A 30 -14.31 -25.57 9.52
CA ILE A 30 -15.37 -24.96 8.71
C ILE A 30 -16.19 -26.04 7.99
N THR A 31 -15.55 -27.02 7.35
CA THR A 31 -16.25 -28.09 6.62
C THR A 31 -17.07 -28.98 7.55
N ASN A 32 -16.58 -29.21 8.78
CA ASN A 32 -17.32 -29.97 9.79
C ASN A 32 -18.40 -29.15 10.51
N SER A 33 -18.44 -27.83 10.30
CA SER A 33 -19.46 -26.96 10.87
C SER A 33 -20.67 -26.84 9.94
N ASN A 34 -21.88 -26.85 10.50
CA ASN A 34 -23.11 -26.56 9.76
C ASN A 34 -23.32 -25.05 9.56
N MET A 35 -22.27 -24.23 9.70
CA MET A 35 -22.40 -22.77 9.64
C MET A 35 -22.42 -22.28 8.20
N THR A 36 -23.37 -21.41 7.89
CA THR A 36 -23.39 -20.72 6.59
C THR A 36 -22.31 -19.64 6.51
N SER A 37 -21.92 -19.26 5.29
CA SER A 37 -20.94 -18.18 5.07
C SER A 37 -21.31 -16.89 5.79
N LEU A 38 -22.61 -16.54 5.83
CA LEU A 38 -23.12 -15.36 6.53
C LEU A 38 -22.94 -15.45 8.05
N GLN A 39 -23.19 -16.63 8.63
CA GLN A 39 -22.96 -16.86 10.06
C GLN A 39 -21.49 -16.77 10.43
N ILE A 40 -20.59 -17.28 9.57
CA ILE A 40 -19.14 -17.19 9.77
C ILE A 40 -18.69 -15.72 9.72
N ILE A 41 -19.18 -14.95 8.75
CA ILE A 41 -18.95 -13.50 8.64
C ILE A 41 -19.39 -12.77 9.91
N HIS A 42 -20.60 -13.04 10.38
CA HIS A 42 -21.13 -12.39 11.58
C HIS A 42 -20.36 -12.80 12.85
N ALA A 43 -19.98 -14.07 12.97
CA ALA A 43 -19.15 -14.57 14.07
C ALA A 43 -17.76 -13.91 14.09
N ALA A 44 -17.13 -13.74 12.93
CA ALA A 44 -15.85 -13.04 12.79
C ALA A 44 -15.97 -11.58 13.24
N LYS A 45 -17.00 -10.85 12.77
CA LYS A 45 -17.30 -9.48 13.20
C LYS A 45 -17.48 -9.41 14.72
N LYS A 46 -18.30 -10.29 15.30
CA LYS A 46 -18.55 -10.34 16.74
C LYS A 46 -17.26 -10.62 17.52
N LYS A 47 -16.41 -11.52 17.04
CA LYS A 47 -15.13 -11.82 17.68
C LYS A 47 -14.19 -10.61 17.69
N LEU A 48 -14.15 -9.82 16.60
CA LEU A 48 -13.38 -8.57 16.55
C LEU A 48 -13.89 -7.52 17.54
N TYR A 49 -15.21 -7.40 17.70
CA TYR A 49 -15.78 -6.52 18.74
C TYR A 49 -15.42 -6.98 20.15
N LEU A 50 -15.52 -8.29 20.42
CA LEU A 50 -15.21 -8.88 21.73
C LEU A 50 -13.71 -8.76 22.07
N SER A 51 -12.83 -8.76 21.08
CA SER A 51 -11.39 -8.52 21.28
C SER A 51 -11.02 -7.04 21.39
N GLY A 52 -11.99 -6.12 21.34
CA GLY A 52 -11.78 -4.68 21.41
C GLY A 52 -11.30 -4.04 20.09
N GLN A 53 -11.16 -4.81 19.02
CA GLN A 53 -10.68 -4.33 17.71
C GLN A 53 -11.82 -3.70 16.90
N ARG A 54 -12.41 -2.62 17.43
CA ARG A 54 -13.59 -1.96 16.84
C ARG A 54 -13.33 -1.43 15.43
N SER A 55 -12.18 -0.81 15.20
CA SER A 55 -11.80 -0.29 13.87
C SER A 55 -11.66 -1.41 12.84
N ALA A 56 -11.12 -2.57 13.23
CA ALA A 56 -11.02 -3.73 12.34
C ALA A 56 -12.40 -4.31 12.01
N ALA A 57 -13.32 -4.34 12.98
CA ALA A 57 -14.70 -4.77 12.75
C ALA A 57 -15.46 -3.83 11.81
N GLN A 58 -15.26 -2.51 11.93
CA GLN A 58 -15.82 -1.51 11.02
C GLN A 58 -15.27 -1.67 9.59
N LEU A 59 -13.95 -1.83 9.45
CA LEU A 59 -13.35 -2.08 8.13
C LEU A 59 -13.85 -3.40 7.51
N PHE A 60 -14.04 -4.44 8.33
CA PHE A 60 -14.58 -5.73 7.89
C PHE A 60 -16.02 -5.63 7.37
N GLU A 61 -16.83 -4.76 7.95
CA GLU A 61 -18.17 -4.44 7.46
C GLU A 61 -18.12 -3.58 6.18
N GLU A 62 -17.21 -2.61 6.15
CA GLU A 62 -17.05 -1.72 5.00
C GLU A 62 -16.64 -2.50 3.75
N ILE A 63 -15.67 -3.40 3.83
CA ILE A 63 -15.24 -4.24 2.69
C ILE A 63 -16.36 -5.14 2.14
N GLN A 64 -17.40 -5.42 2.92
CA GLN A 64 -18.54 -6.24 2.51
C GLN A 64 -19.71 -5.43 1.93
N SER A 65 -19.72 -4.10 2.10
CA SER A 65 -20.83 -3.23 1.68
C SER A 65 -21.14 -3.31 0.17
N THR A 66 -20.11 -3.37 -0.67
CA THR A 66 -20.24 -3.55 -2.13
C THR A 66 -19.19 -4.54 -2.63
N PRO A 67 -19.47 -5.33 -3.70
CA PRO A 67 -18.57 -6.40 -4.15
C PRO A 67 -17.17 -5.89 -4.53
N ASN A 68 -17.05 -4.64 -4.96
CA ASN A 68 -15.80 -4.03 -5.34
C ASN A 68 -15.13 -3.22 -4.21
N ARG A 69 -15.79 -3.02 -3.06
CA ARG A 69 -15.28 -2.14 -1.99
C ARG A 69 -13.92 -2.59 -1.48
N ALA A 70 -13.75 -3.90 -1.25
CA ALA A 70 -12.47 -4.48 -0.83
C ALA A 70 -11.34 -4.16 -1.82
N LYS A 71 -11.63 -4.22 -3.13
CA LYS A 71 -10.66 -3.89 -4.18
C LYS A 71 -10.31 -2.40 -4.13
N THR A 72 -11.30 -1.51 -4.02
CA THR A 72 -11.11 -0.05 -3.95
C THR A 72 -10.31 0.37 -2.73
N ILE A 73 -10.59 -0.21 -1.56
CA ILE A 73 -9.84 0.06 -0.32
C ILE A 73 -8.38 -0.38 -0.49
N LYS A 74 -8.14 -1.57 -1.05
CA LYS A 74 -6.77 -2.06 -1.31
C LYS A 74 -6.01 -1.15 -2.28
N THR A 75 -6.64 -0.72 -3.37
CA THR A 75 -5.97 0.15 -4.36
C THR A 75 -5.69 1.53 -3.81
N SER A 76 -6.63 2.11 -3.05
CA SER A 76 -6.46 3.45 -2.46
C SER A 76 -5.43 3.45 -1.33
N TYR A 77 -5.36 2.40 -0.51
CA TYR A 77 -4.34 2.26 0.53
C TYR A 77 -2.91 2.22 -0.05
N ASN A 78 -2.74 1.55 -1.19
CA ASN A 78 -1.45 1.45 -1.87
C ASN A 78 -1.11 2.70 -2.72
N TYR A 79 -2.07 3.61 -2.94
CA TYR A 79 -1.84 4.81 -3.73
C TYR A 79 -1.20 5.90 -2.86
N SER A 80 -0.20 6.60 -3.39
CA SER A 80 0.40 7.74 -2.70
C SER A 80 -0.67 8.81 -2.48
N LYS A 81 -0.95 9.15 -1.22
CA LYS A 81 -1.83 10.27 -0.85
C LYS A 81 -1.31 11.61 -1.36
N TYR A 82 -0.01 11.69 -1.63
CA TYR A 82 0.67 12.92 -2.03
C TYR A 82 0.94 12.93 -3.53
N PRO A 83 0.89 14.12 -4.17
CA PRO A 83 1.26 14.23 -5.56
C PRO A 83 2.70 13.77 -5.76
N ILE A 84 2.92 13.00 -6.82
CA ILE A 84 4.24 12.49 -7.19
C ILE A 84 5.06 13.67 -7.73
N PRO A 85 6.18 14.04 -7.10
CA PRO A 85 7.01 15.13 -7.59
C PRO A 85 7.66 14.76 -8.94
N TYR A 86 7.87 15.76 -9.78
CA TYR A 86 8.68 15.63 -10.98
C TYR A 86 10.12 15.28 -10.60
N THR A 87 10.69 14.32 -11.33
CA THR A 87 12.14 14.16 -11.40
C THR A 87 12.78 15.35 -12.12
N GLU A 88 14.10 15.46 -12.02
CA GLU A 88 14.86 16.57 -12.61
C GLU A 88 14.75 16.56 -14.14
N ASP A 89 14.76 15.37 -14.75
CA ASP A 89 14.62 15.16 -16.19
C ASP A 89 13.19 15.41 -16.68
N GLU A 90 12.17 14.94 -15.97
CA GLU A 90 10.78 15.22 -16.32
C GLU A 90 10.47 16.72 -16.21
N ALA A 91 11.03 17.41 -15.21
CA ALA A 91 10.91 18.85 -15.08
C ALA A 91 11.64 19.60 -16.20
N LEU A 92 12.81 19.10 -16.65
CA LEU A 92 13.51 19.64 -17.81
C LEU A 92 12.68 19.49 -19.09
N ALA A 93 12.13 18.30 -19.33
CA ALA A 93 11.24 18.03 -20.47
C ALA A 93 10.02 18.96 -20.43
N PHE A 94 9.36 19.09 -19.27
CA PHE A 94 8.24 20.00 -19.08
C PHE A 94 8.58 21.46 -19.44
N VAL A 95 9.77 21.95 -19.05
CA VAL A 95 10.23 23.30 -19.41
C VAL A 95 10.44 23.45 -20.92
N ILE A 96 11.02 22.44 -21.57
CA ILE A 96 11.31 22.45 -23.01
C ILE A 96 10.03 22.38 -23.84
N ASP A 97 9.15 21.42 -23.53
CA ASP A 97 7.92 21.15 -24.27
C ASP A 97 6.97 22.36 -24.24
N ASN A 98 6.94 23.06 -23.10
CA ASN A 98 6.11 24.24 -22.90
C ASN A 98 6.84 25.57 -23.19
N LYS A 99 8.09 25.53 -23.67
CA LYS A 99 8.93 26.70 -23.97
C LYS A 99 8.98 27.72 -22.83
N LEU A 100 9.06 27.23 -21.60
CA LEU A 100 9.02 28.08 -20.41
C LEU A 100 10.35 28.81 -20.20
N THR A 101 10.27 30.10 -19.90
CA THR A 101 11.40 30.85 -19.36
C THR A 101 11.69 30.42 -17.91
N LYS A 102 12.92 30.68 -17.43
CA LYS A 102 13.30 30.44 -16.02
C LYS A 102 12.31 31.08 -15.05
N GLN A 103 11.91 32.32 -15.31
CA GLN A 103 11.02 33.06 -14.41
C GLN A 103 9.61 32.46 -14.38
N GLN A 104 9.07 32.05 -15.53
CA GLN A 104 7.78 31.36 -15.59
C GLN A 104 7.80 30.04 -14.82
N TYR A 105 8.85 29.24 -14.98
CA TYR A 105 9.02 28.00 -14.22
C TYR A 105 9.07 28.26 -12.71
N LEU A 106 9.83 29.27 -12.27
CA LEU A 106 9.91 29.64 -10.86
C LEU A 106 8.56 30.10 -10.31
N ASN A 107 7.78 30.86 -11.09
CA ASN A 107 6.44 31.29 -10.69
C ASN A 107 5.49 30.09 -10.52
N ILE A 108 5.52 29.12 -11.44
CA ILE A 108 4.75 27.87 -11.34
C ILE A 108 5.14 27.11 -10.07
N ARG A 109 6.44 26.89 -9.87
CA ARG A 109 6.98 26.20 -8.69
C ARG A 109 6.56 26.88 -7.39
N LEU A 110 6.73 28.20 -7.28
CA LEU A 110 6.34 28.96 -6.10
C LEU A 110 4.82 28.94 -5.88
N GLY A 111 4.02 28.99 -6.96
CA GLY A 111 2.57 28.85 -6.91
C GLY A 111 2.13 27.51 -6.33
N SER A 112 2.68 26.41 -6.81
CA SER A 112 2.39 25.07 -6.29
C SER A 112 2.84 24.91 -4.83
N LYS A 113 4.04 25.41 -4.48
CA LYS A 113 4.56 25.35 -3.12
C LYS A 113 3.70 26.12 -2.11
N LYS A 114 3.15 27.27 -2.50
CA LYS A 114 2.17 28.04 -1.68
C LYS A 114 0.88 27.27 -1.39
N LYS A 115 0.55 26.27 -2.20
CA LYS A 115 -0.62 25.38 -2.03
C LYS A 115 -0.24 24.04 -1.38
N ASN A 116 0.91 23.97 -0.70
CA ASN A 116 1.46 22.76 -0.08
C ASN A 116 1.75 21.61 -1.06
N CYS A 117 1.98 21.94 -2.34
CA CYS A 117 2.37 20.98 -3.38
C CYS A 117 3.80 21.27 -3.85
N ASP A 118 4.81 20.67 -3.20
CA ASP A 118 6.22 20.79 -3.60
C ASP A 118 6.58 19.73 -4.66
N ILE A 119 5.94 19.84 -5.83
CA ILE A 119 6.03 18.85 -6.92
C ILE A 119 7.11 19.20 -7.96
N TYR A 120 7.61 20.43 -7.97
CA TYR A 120 8.57 20.90 -8.97
C TYR A 120 9.96 21.06 -8.35
N PRO A 121 11.01 20.41 -8.91
CA PRO A 121 12.37 20.55 -8.41
C PRO A 121 12.89 22.00 -8.56
N SER A 122 13.94 22.34 -7.82
CA SER A 122 14.59 23.65 -7.97
C SER A 122 15.21 23.79 -9.36
N TYR A 123 15.21 25.01 -9.91
CA TYR A 123 15.79 25.28 -11.23
C TYR A 123 17.27 24.87 -11.35
N GLU A 124 18.06 24.97 -10.28
CA GLU A 124 19.47 24.54 -10.29
C GLU A 124 19.63 23.05 -10.61
N LYS A 125 18.71 22.20 -10.14
CA LYS A 125 18.69 20.76 -10.42
C LYS A 125 18.38 20.48 -11.89
N ILE A 126 17.42 21.21 -12.46
CA ILE A 126 17.07 21.12 -13.88
C ILE A 126 18.25 21.55 -14.76
N LYS A 127 18.95 22.62 -14.35
CA LYS A 127 20.15 23.09 -15.04
C LYS A 127 21.25 22.03 -15.03
N LEU A 128 21.46 21.35 -13.90
CA LEU A 128 22.43 20.26 -13.77
C LEU A 128 22.05 19.06 -14.65
N SER A 129 20.79 18.62 -14.61
CA SER A 129 20.26 17.57 -15.50
C SER A 129 20.49 17.92 -16.99
N LYS A 130 20.24 19.17 -17.38
CA LYS A 130 20.52 19.66 -18.74
C LYS A 130 22.01 19.57 -19.10
N GLN A 131 22.91 19.96 -18.20
CA GLN A 131 24.36 19.89 -18.43
C GLN A 131 24.82 18.44 -18.60
N ILE A 132 24.33 17.54 -17.74
CA ILE A 132 24.63 16.11 -17.80
C ILE A 132 24.17 15.52 -19.13
N SER A 133 22.92 15.78 -19.53
CA SER A 133 22.36 15.30 -20.80
C SER A 133 23.19 15.77 -22.01
N LEU A 134 23.66 17.02 -21.99
CA LEU A 134 24.52 17.55 -23.05
C LEU A 134 25.91 16.89 -23.04
N GLN A 135 26.51 16.69 -21.87
CA GLN A 135 27.85 16.11 -21.75
C GLN A 135 27.91 14.66 -22.26
N PHE A 136 26.87 13.86 -22.01
CA PHE A 136 26.75 12.52 -22.58
C PHE A 136 26.68 12.53 -24.13
N ARG A 137 26.04 13.55 -24.72
CA ARG A 137 25.94 13.69 -26.17
C ARG A 137 27.29 13.96 -26.82
N TYR A 138 28.19 14.69 -26.16
CA TYR A 138 29.53 14.97 -26.68
C TYR A 138 30.50 13.79 -26.53
N ASN A 139 30.32 12.94 -25.51
CA ASN A 139 31.17 11.76 -25.28
C ASN A 139 30.86 10.55 -26.17
N ILE A 140 29.78 10.58 -26.97
CA ILE A 140 29.41 9.52 -27.92
C ILE A 140 29.96 9.80 -29.33
N ILE A 141 30.54 10.98 -29.59
CA ILE A 141 31.05 11.42 -30.91
C ILE A 141 32.59 11.23 -31.02
N ILE A 142 33.22 10.44 -30.15
CA ILE A 142 34.64 10.03 -30.26
C ILE A 142 34.69 8.53 -30.51
#